data_AF-A0A4S3KB35-F1
#
_entry.id   AF-A0A4S3KB35-F1
#
_cell.length_a   1.000
_cell.length_b   1.000
_cell.length_c   1.000
_cell.angle_alpha   90.00
_cell.angle_beta   90.00
_cell.angle_gamma   90.00
#
_symmetry.space_group_name_H-M   'P 1'
#
loop_
_entity.id
_entity.type
_entity.pdbx_description
1 polymer ?
#
loop_
_entity_poly.entity_id
_entity_poly.type
_entity_poly.pdbx_seq_one_letter_code
_entity_poly.pdbx_strand_id
1 'polypeptide(L)'
;MLSRPNRKSKARQDEEPLEVDLTVSFRFGDEPGDKVTMIDNRRIPMVGTVFDSRDAMVRGFVKLLVKAGLSQPKVLGELVPALKLIRKKR
;
A
#
# COMPACT_ATOMS: atom_id res chain seq x y z
N MET A 1 50.34 -17.65 -13.27
CA MET A 1 49.28 -18.03 -12.31
C MET A 1 48.63 -16.74 -11.80
N LEU A 2 47.41 -16.41 -12.25
CA LEU A 2 46.64 -15.28 -11.73
C LEU A 2 45.29 -15.81 -11.23
N SER A 3 45.20 -15.92 -9.90
CA SER A 3 44.01 -16.38 -9.19
C SER A 3 42.92 -15.31 -9.29
N ARG A 4 41.80 -15.63 -9.94
CA ARG A 4 40.63 -14.74 -10.01
C ARG A 4 39.94 -14.73 -8.65
N PRO A 5 39.60 -13.55 -8.08
CA PRO A 5 38.86 -13.51 -6.82
C PRO A 5 37.44 -14.05 -7.05
N ASN A 6 37.17 -15.19 -6.41
CA ASN A 6 35.86 -15.81 -6.38
C ASN A 6 34.88 -14.91 -5.60
N ARG A 7 34.09 -14.09 -6.32
CA ARG A 7 32.97 -13.34 -5.74
C ARG A 7 31.91 -14.35 -5.30
N LYS A 8 31.98 -14.78 -4.04
CA LYS A 8 30.88 -15.47 -3.37
C LYS A 8 29.67 -14.54 -3.38
N SER A 9 28.72 -14.81 -4.27
CA SER A 9 27.37 -14.26 -4.18
C SER A 9 26.81 -14.67 -2.83
N LYS A 10 26.60 -13.69 -1.96
CA LYS A 10 25.98 -13.86 -0.65
C LYS A 10 24.63 -14.55 -0.88
N ALA A 11 24.53 -15.83 -0.54
CA ALA A 11 23.26 -16.54 -0.58
C ALA A 11 22.29 -15.75 0.28
N ARG A 12 21.16 -15.33 -0.29
CA ARG A 12 20.05 -14.78 0.47
C ARG A 12 19.67 -15.87 1.48
N GLN A 13 19.94 -15.60 2.75
CA GLN A 13 19.44 -16.41 3.84
C GLN A 13 17.92 -16.32 3.71
N ASP A 14 17.26 -17.44 3.43
CA ASP A 14 15.81 -17.51 3.39
C ASP A 14 15.30 -17.22 4.81
N GLU A 15 14.98 -15.95 5.09
CA GLU A 15 14.34 -15.54 6.34
C GLU A 15 12.95 -16.18 6.40
N GLU A 16 12.67 -16.88 7.50
CA GLU A 16 11.35 -17.44 7.76
C GLU A 16 10.29 -16.31 7.76
N PRO A 17 9.16 -16.47 7.05
CA PRO A 17 8.14 -15.44 6.97
C PRO A 17 7.57 -15.11 8.36
N LEU A 18 7.56 -13.83 8.72
CA LEU A 18 6.92 -13.37 9.96
C LEU A 18 5.42 -13.24 9.73
N GLU A 19 4.62 -14.01 10.47
CA GLU A 19 3.17 -13.90 10.46
C GLU A 19 2.72 -12.63 11.19
N VAL A 20 2.01 -11.74 10.50
CA VAL A 20 1.48 -10.49 11.08
C VAL A 20 -0.01 -10.32 10.83
N ASP A 21 -0.71 -9.73 11.79
CA ASP A 21 -2.10 -9.30 11.64
C ASP A 21 -2.16 -7.85 11.16
N LEU A 22 -2.74 -7.63 9.98
CA LEU A 22 -2.82 -6.32 9.33
C LEU A 22 -4.24 -5.78 9.33
N THR A 23 -4.38 -4.55 9.84
CA THR A 23 -5.59 -3.73 9.70
C THR A 23 -5.23 -2.40 9.05
N VAL A 24 -5.99 -2.01 8.02
CA VAL A 24 -5.84 -0.72 7.33
C VAL A 24 -7.17 0.01 7.34
N SER A 25 -7.21 1.14 8.04
CA SER A 25 -8.36 2.03 8.12
C SER A 25 -8.00 3.43 7.63
N PHE A 26 -8.85 4.02 6.81
CA PHE A 26 -8.74 5.41 6.37
C PHE A 26 -9.80 6.23 7.09
N ARG A 27 -9.39 7.39 7.62
CA ARG A 27 -10.31 8.35 8.24
C ARG A 27 -10.31 9.61 7.37
N PHE A 28 -11.47 9.94 6.84
CA PHE A 28 -11.65 11.07 5.90
C PHE A 28 -12.37 12.26 6.55
N GLY A 29 -12.79 12.14 7.81
CA GLY A 29 -13.48 13.18 8.58
C GLY A 29 -13.56 12.79 10.06
N ASP A 30 -14.19 13.65 10.86
CA ASP A 30 -14.28 13.46 12.32
C ASP A 30 -15.47 12.57 12.75
N GLU A 31 -16.45 12.36 11.86
CA GLU A 31 -17.62 11.53 12.18
C GLU A 31 -17.29 10.02 12.07
N PRO A 32 -17.92 9.16 12.89
CA PRO A 32 -17.70 7.71 12.84
C PRO A 32 -17.99 7.09 11.46
N GLY A 33 -18.93 7.67 10.71
CA GLY A 33 -19.26 7.25 9.33
C GLY A 33 -18.21 7.63 8.29
N ASP A 34 -17.22 8.45 8.67
CA ASP A 34 -16.15 8.88 7.78
C ASP A 34 -14.88 8.03 7.91
N LYS A 35 -14.98 6.89 8.62
CA LYS A 35 -13.95 5.86 8.69
C LYS A 35 -14.28 4.71 7.74
N VAL A 36 -13.35 4.39 6.85
CA VAL A 36 -13.44 3.25 5.95
C VAL A 36 -12.33 2.25 6.25
N THR A 37 -12.70 1.06 6.74
CA THR A 37 -11.77 -0.05 6.95
C THR A 37 -11.65 -0.85 5.66
N MET A 38 -10.44 -0.86 5.07
CA MET A 38 -10.15 -1.57 3.82
C MET A 38 -9.61 -2.98 4.06
N ILE A 39 -8.86 -3.16 5.14
CA ILE A 39 -8.36 -4.46 5.59
C ILE A 39 -8.68 -4.55 7.06
N ASP A 40 -9.35 -5.62 7.46
CA ASP A 40 -9.72 -5.88 8.85
C ASP A 40 -9.10 -7.19 9.32
N ASN A 41 -8.15 -7.07 10.25
CA ASN A 41 -7.47 -8.17 10.93
C ASN A 41 -7.03 -9.32 10.01
N ARG A 42 -6.39 -8.98 8.89
CA ARG A 42 -5.97 -9.98 7.91
C ARG A 42 -4.58 -10.49 8.28
N ARG A 43 -4.48 -11.80 8.47
CA ARG A 43 -3.20 -12.50 8.64
C ARG A 43 -2.42 -12.54 7.33
N ILE A 44 -1.21 -12.00 7.32
CA ILE A 44 -0.36 -11.89 6.13
C ILE A 44 1.06 -12.35 6.47
N PRO A 45 1.65 -13.27 5.67
CA PRO A 45 3.06 -13.61 5.81
C PRO A 45 3.93 -12.45 5.31
N MET A 46 4.75 -11.90 6.18
CA MET A 46 5.74 -10.88 5.83
C MET A 46 7.04 -11.60 5.43
N VAL A 47 7.26 -11.72 4.12
CA VAL A 47 8.45 -12.38 3.55
C VAL A 47 9.56 -11.34 3.34
N GLY A 48 10.69 -11.53 4.00
CA GLY A 48 11.84 -10.61 3.96
C GLY A 48 11.63 -9.30 4.72
N THR A 49 12.46 -8.29 4.45
CA THR A 49 12.37 -7.00 5.16
C THR A 49 11.29 -6.08 4.58
N VAL A 50 10.61 -5.33 5.45
CA VAL A 50 9.66 -4.25 5.07
C VAL A 50 10.25 -3.22 4.10
N PHE A 51 11.58 -3.05 4.11
CA PHE A 51 12.28 -2.11 3.24
C PHE A 51 12.44 -2.63 1.81
N ASP A 52 12.63 -3.93 1.62
CA ASP A 52 12.75 -4.56 0.29
C ASP A 52 11.45 -4.45 -0.51
N SER A 53 10.31 -4.50 0.19
CA SER A 53 8.97 -4.42 -0.41
C SER A 53 8.29 -3.06 -0.24
N ARG A 54 9.01 -2.02 0.21
CA ARG A 54 8.47 -0.68 0.46
C ARG A 54 7.71 -0.14 -0.75
N ASP A 55 8.27 -0.28 -1.94
CA ASP A 55 7.69 0.22 -3.18
C ASP A 55 6.35 -0.48 -3.52
N ALA A 56 6.29 -1.79 -3.31
CA ALA A 56 5.08 -2.59 -3.51
C ALA A 56 4.00 -2.28 -2.45
N MET A 57 4.40 -2.12 -1.19
CA MET A 57 3.50 -1.72 -0.10
C MET A 57 2.94 -0.32 -0.31
N VAL A 58 3.77 0.65 -0.69
CA VAL A 58 3.34 2.03 -0.99
C VAL A 58 2.33 2.01 -2.16
N ARG A 59 2.62 1.28 -3.24
CA ARG A 59 1.67 1.15 -4.36
C ARG A 59 0.36 0.49 -3.93
N GLY A 60 0.42 -0.53 -3.09
CA GLY A 60 -0.77 -1.19 -2.53
C GLY A 60 -1.60 -0.24 -1.66
N PHE A 61 -0.93 0.48 -0.76
CA PHE A 61 -1.54 1.47 0.12
C PHE A 61 -2.21 2.60 -0.66
N VAL A 62 -1.53 3.18 -1.65
CA VAL A 62 -2.11 4.23 -2.51
C VAL A 62 -3.35 3.73 -3.24
N LYS A 63 -3.33 2.48 -3.76
CA LYS A 63 -4.52 1.88 -4.38
C LYS A 63 -5.68 1.73 -3.39
N LEU A 64 -5.40 1.30 -2.17
CA LEU A 64 -6.41 1.18 -1.12
C LEU A 64 -6.97 2.55 -0.71
N LEU A 65 -6.11 3.57 -0.60
CA LEU A 65 -6.52 4.93 -0.30
C LEU A 65 -7.45 5.49 -1.39
N VAL A 66 -7.08 5.32 -2.66
CA VAL A 66 -7.93 5.73 -3.80
C VAL A 66 -9.27 4.99 -3.78
N LYS A 67 -9.24 3.67 -3.57
CA LYS A 67 -10.45 2.85 -3.49
C LYS A 67 -11.35 3.28 -2.31
N ALA A 68 -10.75 3.57 -1.16
CA ALA A 68 -11.47 4.03 0.02
C ALA A 68 -12.09 5.42 -0.20
N GLY A 69 -11.34 6.37 -0.78
CA GLY A 69 -11.85 7.70 -1.11
C GLY A 69 -13.00 7.65 -2.11
N LEU A 70 -12.94 6.75 -3.10
CA LEU A 70 -14.06 6.53 -4.04
C LEU A 70 -15.26 5.82 -3.40
N SER A 71 -15.08 5.11 -2.28
CA SER A 71 -16.20 4.43 -1.61
C SER A 71 -17.01 5.34 -0.69
N GLN A 72 -16.52 6.55 -0.39
CA GLN A 72 -17.17 7.46 0.52
C GLN A 72 -17.93 8.58 -0.24
N PRO A 73 -19.25 8.71 -0.06
CA PRO A 73 -20.08 9.66 -0.83
C PRO A 73 -19.65 11.12 -0.70
N LYS A 74 -19.22 11.55 0.49
CA LYS A 74 -18.76 12.92 0.77
C LYS A 74 -17.52 13.28 -0.07
N VAL A 75 -16.57 12.36 -0.19
CA VAL A 75 -15.32 12.53 -0.97
C VAL A 75 -15.62 12.55 -2.47
N LEU A 76 -16.52 11.68 -2.94
CA LEU A 76 -17.01 11.70 -4.33
C LEU A 76 -17.60 13.07 -4.70
N GLY A 77 -18.41 13.68 -3.82
CA GLY A 77 -19.04 14.98 -4.03
C GLY A 77 -18.05 16.12 -4.27
N GLU A 78 -16.91 16.13 -3.57
CA GLU A 78 -15.83 17.11 -3.75
C GLU A 78 -14.98 16.85 -5.01
N LEU A 79 -14.89 15.59 -5.46
CA LEU A 79 -14.16 15.24 -6.68
C LEU A 79 -14.96 15.55 -7.96
N VAL A 80 -16.29 15.61 -7.93
CA VAL A 80 -17.13 15.95 -9.10
C VAL A 80 -16.75 17.30 -9.75
N PRO A 81 -16.60 18.42 -9.02
CA PRO A 81 -16.14 19.67 -9.60
C PRO A 81 -14.74 19.57 -10.23
N ALA A 82 -13.79 18.89 -9.58
CA ALA A 82 -12.43 18.72 -10.07
C ALA A 82 -12.37 17.87 -11.35
N LEU A 83 -13.19 16.81 -11.43
CA LEU A 83 -13.33 15.97 -12.63
C LEU A 83 -13.95 16.74 -13.80
N LYS A 84 -14.94 17.62 -13.54
CA LYS A 84 -15.50 18.52 -14.56
C LYS A 84 -14.45 19.49 -15.12
N LEU A 85 -13.55 20.01 -14.28
CA LEU A 85 -12.47 20.91 -14.70
C LEU A 85 -11.44 20.20 -15.58
N ILE A 86 -11.07 18.96 -15.26
CA ILE A 86 -10.14 18.15 -16.07
C ILE A 86 -10.76 17.79 -17.42
N ARG A 87 -12.05 17.45 -17.46
CA ARG A 87 -12.75 17.10 -18.70
C ARG A 87 -12.97 18.28 -19.64
N LYS A 88 -13.05 19.51 -19.12
CA LYS A 88 -13.20 20.74 -19.93
C LYS A 88 -11.90 21.18 -20.61
N LYS A 89 -10.76 20.64 -20.18
CA LYS A 89 -9.42 21.00 -20.67
C LYS A 89 -8.84 20.00 -21.69
N ARG A 90 -9.58 18.93 -22.03
CA ARG A 90 -9.27 18.01 -23.13
C ARG A 90 -10.16 18.31 -24.32
#